data_AF-A0A7W0SI89-F1
#
_entry.id   AF-A0A7W0SI89-F1
#
_cell.length_a   1.000
_cell.length_b   1.000
_cell.length_c   1.000
_cell.angle_alpha   90.00
_cell.angle_beta   90.00
_cell.angle_gamma   90.00
#
_symmetry.space_group_name_H-M   'P 1'
#
loop_
_entity.id
_entity.type
_entity.pdbx_description
1 polymer ?
#
loop_
_entity_poly.entity_id
_entity_poly.type
_entity_poly.pdbx_seq_one_letter_code
_entity_poly.pdbx_strand_id
1 'polypeptide(L)'
;MKILLYNPDNGVTRNFMPHLWMFLLQSLTPKEHEVLLIDGNAKAMTREELVLFCKKENIGLVGIGSMTRMVARAYLVADALRAAGIKVVMGGPHVTECPDEALGRDGGPRHADAVALGEADETWANIVEDAARGELKEIYQPEVDEKGNDKKPSLQPYPHIP
;
A
#
# COMPACT_ATOMS: atom_id res chain seq x y z
N MET A 1 7.95 -12.24 6.81
CA MET A 1 8.70 -11.57 5.70
C MET A 1 8.97 -10.11 6.06
N LYS A 2 9.88 -9.41 5.37
CA LYS A 2 10.08 -7.97 5.57
C LYS A 2 9.21 -7.16 4.61
N ILE A 3 8.50 -6.16 5.14
CA ILE A 3 7.50 -5.35 4.44
C ILE A 3 7.94 -3.89 4.50
N LEU A 4 7.77 -3.18 3.39
CA LEU A 4 7.92 -1.73 3.35
C LEU A 4 6.55 -1.09 3.19
N LEU A 5 6.15 -0.22 4.12
CA LEU A 5 5.05 0.71 3.89
C LEU A 5 5.65 2.03 3.42
N TYR A 6 5.31 2.40 2.18
CA TYR A 6 5.90 3.54 1.49
C TYR A 6 4.82 4.57 1.14
N ASN A 7 5.02 5.80 1.60
CA ASN A 7 4.26 6.95 1.17
C ASN A 7 5.07 7.74 0.13
N PRO A 8 4.63 7.85 -1.14
CA PRO A 8 5.33 8.63 -2.15
C PRO A 8 5.44 10.11 -1.80
N ASP A 9 6.51 10.76 -2.25
CA ASP A 9 6.64 12.21 -2.06
C ASP A 9 5.60 12.99 -2.89
N ASN A 10 5.16 14.12 -2.35
CA ASN A 10 4.14 14.97 -2.94
C ASN A 10 4.75 16.09 -3.79
N GLY A 11 5.80 15.80 -4.57
CA GLY A 11 6.71 16.74 -5.26
C GLY A 11 6.10 17.91 -6.06
N VAL A 12 4.77 17.97 -6.20
CA VAL A 12 3.98 19.05 -6.80
C VAL A 12 3.74 20.23 -5.84
N THR A 13 3.34 20.01 -4.58
CA THR A 13 2.94 21.13 -3.69
C THR A 13 3.87 21.35 -2.51
N ARG A 14 4.89 20.51 -2.32
CA ARG A 14 5.72 20.48 -1.10
C ARG A 14 4.87 20.51 0.18
N ASN A 15 3.65 19.98 0.10
CA ASN A 15 2.70 19.98 1.19
C ASN A 15 2.87 18.67 1.94
N PHE A 16 3.29 18.79 3.20
CA PHE A 16 3.49 17.66 4.09
C PHE A 16 2.20 17.41 4.86
N MET A 17 1.51 16.33 4.51
CA MET A 17 0.43 15.79 5.33
C MET A 17 0.96 14.52 5.99
N PRO A 18 1.09 14.46 7.33
CA PRO A 18 1.51 13.24 7.99
C PRO A 18 0.45 12.15 7.78
N HIS A 19 0.90 10.96 7.40
CA HIS A 19 0.02 9.83 7.10
C HIS A 19 -0.03 8.85 8.26
N LEU A 20 -1.19 8.69 8.88
CA LEU A 20 -1.38 7.75 10.00
C LEU A 20 -1.40 6.28 9.54
N TRP A 21 -1.84 6.04 8.29
CA TRP A 21 -2.10 4.69 7.79
C TRP A 21 -0.89 3.76 7.90
N MET A 22 0.33 4.27 7.69
CA MET A 22 1.56 3.46 7.76
C MET A 22 1.79 2.89 9.16
N PHE A 23 1.58 3.70 10.19
CA PHE A 23 1.76 3.29 11.58
C PHE A 23 0.62 2.38 12.05
N LEU A 24 -0.60 2.65 11.59
CA LEU A 24 -1.74 1.78 11.81
C LEU A 24 -1.50 0.38 11.22
N LEU A 25 -1.16 0.29 9.94
CA LEU A 25 -0.90 -1.00 9.30
C LEU A 25 0.33 -1.70 9.90
N GLN A 26 1.35 -0.96 10.33
CA GLN A 26 2.45 -1.53 11.12
C GLN A 26 1.93 -2.19 12.39
N SER A 27 1.06 -1.52 13.15
CA SER A 27 0.49 -2.07 14.39
C SER A 27 -0.41 -3.30 14.18
N LEU A 28 -1.06 -3.38 13.00
CA LEU A 28 -1.94 -4.48 12.60
C LEU A 28 -1.20 -5.62 11.89
N THR A 29 0.09 -5.45 11.59
CA THR A 29 0.88 -6.49 10.90
C THR A 29 1.13 -7.67 11.85
N PRO A 30 0.94 -8.93 11.41
CA PRO A 30 1.26 -10.10 12.23
C PRO A 30 2.73 -10.10 12.67
N LYS A 31 2.99 -10.50 13.92
CA LYS A 31 4.26 -10.26 14.65
C LYS A 31 5.47 -10.98 14.06
N GLU A 32 5.25 -12.01 13.24
CA GLU A 32 6.26 -12.75 12.50
C GLU A 32 6.79 -11.98 11.27
N HIS A 33 6.18 -10.84 10.93
CA HIS A 33 6.63 -9.95 9.88
C HIS A 33 7.30 -8.71 10.45
N GLU A 34 8.31 -8.22 9.73
CA GLU A 34 9.02 -6.99 10.06
C GLU A 34 8.53 -5.87 9.12
N VAL A 35 8.24 -4.69 9.67
CA VAL A 35 7.71 -3.56 8.91
C VAL A 35 8.68 -2.38 8.99
N LEU A 36 9.13 -1.92 7.83
CA LEU A 36 9.84 -0.66 7.66
C LEU A 36 8.90 0.41 7.11
N LEU A 37 9.07 1.65 7.56
CA LEU A 37 8.27 2.79 7.13
C LEU A 37 9.17 3.80 6.41
N ILE A 38 8.75 4.25 5.22
CA ILE A 38 9.41 5.37 4.54
C ILE A 38 8.33 6.34 4.06
N ASP A 39 8.39 7.57 4.58
CA ASP A 39 7.70 8.71 4.00
C ASP A 39 8.63 9.44 3.03
N GLY A 40 8.32 9.39 1.74
CA GLY A 40 9.07 10.09 0.70
C GLY A 40 9.13 11.60 0.88
N ASN A 41 8.19 12.19 1.61
CA ASN A 41 8.23 13.63 1.94
C ASN A 41 9.28 13.95 3.01
N ALA A 42 9.52 13.03 3.94
CA ALA A 42 10.53 13.18 4.99
C ALA A 42 11.92 12.72 4.52
N LYS A 43 11.96 11.66 3.71
CA LYS A 43 13.17 11.07 3.13
C LYS A 43 12.94 10.85 1.64
N ALA A 44 13.26 11.87 0.85
CA ALA A 44 13.20 11.75 -0.60
C ALA A 44 14.17 10.67 -1.09
N MET A 45 13.69 9.82 -1.99
CA MET A 45 14.47 8.80 -2.68
C MET A 45 14.04 8.77 -4.13
N THR A 46 14.99 8.58 -5.06
CA THR A 46 14.64 8.24 -6.42
C THR A 46 14.06 6.82 -6.48
N ARG A 47 13.44 6.46 -7.60
CA ARG A 47 12.90 5.10 -7.81
C ARG A 47 14.01 4.05 -7.76
N GLU A 48 15.17 4.38 -8.32
CA GLU A 48 16.34 3.51 -8.37
C GLU A 48 16.92 3.30 -6.97
N GLU A 49 16.99 4.37 -6.16
CA GLU A 49 17.40 4.29 -4.76
C GLU A 49 16.43 3.45 -3.93
N LEU A 50 15.12 3.63 -4.14
CA LEU A 50 14.09 2.85 -3.45
C LEU A 50 14.16 1.36 -3.81
N VAL A 51 14.33 1.03 -5.10
CA VAL A 51 14.53 -0.36 -5.55
C VAL A 51 15.79 -0.96 -4.93
N LEU A 52 16.90 -0.21 -4.91
CA LEU A 52 18.15 -0.67 -4.31
C LEU A 52 18.00 -0.89 -2.79
N PHE A 53 17.30 0.00 -2.11
CA PHE A 53 16.97 -0.14 -0.70
C PHE A 53 16.15 -1.42 -0.46
N CYS A 54 15.08 -1.64 -1.24
CA CYS A 54 14.24 -2.82 -1.09
C CYS A 54 15.02 -4.12 -1.28
N LYS A 55 15.91 -4.17 -2.28
CA LYS A 55 16.79 -5.32 -2.52
C LYS A 55 17.76 -5.54 -1.36
N LYS A 56 18.42 -4.48 -0.89
CA LYS A 56 19.38 -4.56 0.23
C LYS A 56 18.72 -5.05 1.51
N GLU A 57 17.51 -4.57 1.79
CA GLU A 57 16.76 -4.94 2.99
C GLU A 57 16.03 -6.29 2.87
N ASN A 58 16.03 -6.92 1.69
CA ASN A 58 15.23 -8.12 1.38
C ASN A 58 13.73 -7.91 1.60
N ILE A 59 13.19 -6.79 1.11
CA ILE A 59 11.75 -6.49 1.14
C ILE A 59 11.00 -7.45 0.22
N GLY A 60 10.05 -8.21 0.79
CA GLY A 60 9.20 -9.15 0.06
C GLY A 60 7.87 -8.55 -0.40
N LEU A 61 7.41 -7.47 0.25
CA LEU A 61 6.15 -6.79 -0.06
C LEU A 61 6.28 -5.29 0.18
N VAL A 62 5.77 -4.47 -0.74
CA VAL A 62 5.64 -3.03 -0.57
C VAL A 62 4.16 -2.65 -0.58
N GLY A 63 3.70 -1.98 0.49
CA GLY A 63 2.41 -1.31 0.54
C GLY A 63 2.55 0.15 0.16
N ILE A 64 1.80 0.62 -0.84
CA ILE A 64 1.80 2.02 -1.30
C ILE A 64 0.39 2.61 -1.14
N GLY A 65 0.25 3.56 -0.22
CA GLY A 65 -0.97 4.36 -0.09
C GLY A 65 -0.87 5.65 -0.89
N SER A 66 -1.90 6.01 -1.66
CA SER A 66 -1.91 7.28 -2.39
C SER A 66 -3.28 7.94 -2.48
N MET A 67 -3.28 9.28 -2.42
CA MET A 67 -4.42 10.11 -2.82
C MET A 67 -4.37 10.36 -4.34
N THR A 68 -5.50 10.71 -4.95
CA THR A 68 -5.61 11.00 -6.41
C THR A 68 -4.53 11.96 -6.91
N ARG A 69 -4.25 13.03 -6.17
CA ARG A 69 -3.20 14.01 -6.53
C ARG A 69 -1.78 13.45 -6.58
N MET A 70 -1.52 12.28 -5.99
CA MET A 70 -0.21 11.62 -5.94
C MET A 70 -0.15 10.36 -6.81
N VAL A 71 -1.27 9.90 -7.38
CA VAL A 71 -1.36 8.57 -7.98
C VAL A 71 -0.37 8.36 -9.13
N ALA A 72 -0.22 9.34 -10.02
CA ALA A 72 0.70 9.22 -11.15
C ALA A 72 2.15 8.96 -10.69
N ARG A 73 2.57 9.58 -9.58
CA ARG A 73 3.90 9.33 -8.99
C ARG A 73 3.95 7.98 -8.28
N ALA A 74 2.89 7.61 -7.57
CA ALA A 74 2.77 6.31 -6.93
C ALA A 74 2.89 5.17 -7.94
N TYR A 75 2.25 5.29 -9.12
CA TYR A 75 2.37 4.35 -10.22
C TYR A 75 3.79 4.24 -10.77
N LEU A 76 4.48 5.37 -11.01
CA LEU A 76 5.88 5.33 -11.44
C LEU A 76 6.80 4.62 -10.44
N VAL A 77 6.52 4.74 -9.15
CA VAL A 77 7.24 4.01 -8.09
C VAL A 77 6.88 2.53 -8.10
N ALA A 78 5.59 2.22 -8.16
CA ALA A 78 5.07 0.86 -8.18
C ALA A 78 5.61 0.07 -9.38
N ASP A 79 5.65 0.69 -10.56
CA ASP A 79 6.19 0.12 -11.79
C ASP A 79 7.68 -0.25 -11.64
N ALA A 80 8.48 0.65 -11.05
CA ALA A 80 9.90 0.40 -10.84
C ALA A 80 10.15 -0.77 -9.87
N LEU A 81 9.35 -0.85 -8.80
CA LEU A 81 9.41 -1.95 -7.83
C LEU A 81 8.99 -3.28 -8.46
N ARG A 82 7.88 -3.28 -9.21
CA ARG A 82 7.38 -4.46 -9.93
C ARG A 82 8.35 -4.95 -11.00
N ALA A 83 8.92 -4.04 -11.79
CA ALA A 83 9.95 -4.36 -12.77
C ALA A 83 11.20 -4.99 -12.13
N ALA A 84 11.46 -4.70 -10.85
CA ALA A 84 12.52 -5.30 -10.07
C ALA A 84 12.13 -6.64 -9.38
N GLY A 85 10.92 -7.14 -9.62
CA GLY A 85 10.41 -8.40 -9.06
C GLY A 85 9.84 -8.29 -7.64
N ILE A 86 9.66 -7.07 -7.12
CA ILE A 86 9.13 -6.83 -5.76
C ILE A 86 7.60 -6.75 -5.85
N LYS A 87 6.90 -7.45 -4.94
CA LYS A 87 5.44 -7.42 -4.88
C LYS A 87 4.93 -6.10 -4.35
N VAL A 88 3.92 -5.53 -5.02
CA VAL A 88 3.32 -4.24 -4.68
C VAL A 88 1.82 -4.39 -4.43
N VAL A 89 1.38 -3.97 -3.25
CA VAL A 89 -0.02 -3.73 -2.92
C VAL A 89 -0.27 -2.23 -2.93
N MET A 90 -1.26 -1.76 -3.67
CA MET A 90 -1.65 -0.35 -3.68
C MET A 90 -2.98 -0.15 -2.95
N GLY A 91 -3.14 1.01 -2.31
CA GLY A 91 -4.39 1.41 -1.67
C GLY A 91 -4.54 2.92 -1.58
N GLY A 92 -5.58 3.34 -0.86
CA GLY A 92 -5.95 4.74 -0.68
C GLY A 92 -7.04 5.21 -1.64
N PRO A 93 -7.54 6.44 -1.48
CA PRO A 93 -8.80 6.88 -2.07
C PRO A 93 -8.88 6.73 -3.58
N HIS A 94 -7.79 6.98 -4.31
CA HIS A 94 -7.81 6.82 -5.76
C HIS A 94 -7.94 5.37 -6.19
N VAL A 95 -7.19 4.46 -5.55
CA VAL A 95 -7.19 3.04 -5.88
C VAL A 95 -8.53 2.40 -5.51
N THR A 96 -9.18 2.87 -4.44
CA THR A 96 -10.54 2.45 -4.08
C THR A 96 -11.54 2.79 -5.17
N GLU A 97 -11.48 3.99 -5.75
CA GLU A 97 -12.44 4.45 -6.77
C GLU A 97 -12.07 3.97 -8.19
N CYS A 98 -10.78 3.80 -8.48
CA CYS A 98 -10.23 3.40 -9.79
C CYS A 98 -9.36 2.12 -9.67
N PRO A 99 -9.89 0.98 -9.18
CA PRO A 99 -9.08 -0.22 -8.97
C PRO A 99 -8.57 -0.83 -10.28
N ASP A 100 -9.37 -0.75 -11.34
CA ASP A 100 -9.03 -1.29 -12.65
C ASP A 100 -7.87 -0.54 -13.31
N GLU A 101 -7.70 0.76 -13.05
CA GLU A 101 -6.52 1.55 -13.49
C GLU A 101 -5.24 0.99 -12.84
N ALA A 102 -5.23 0.82 -11.52
CA ALA A 102 -4.08 0.27 -10.80
C ALA A 102 -3.75 -1.18 -11.22
N LEU A 103 -4.76 -1.97 -11.59
CA LEU A 103 -4.61 -3.35 -12.05
C LEU A 103 -4.32 -3.48 -13.55
N GLY A 104 -4.34 -2.38 -14.31
CA GLY A 104 -4.16 -2.38 -15.77
C GLY A 104 -5.31 -3.09 -16.53
N ARG A 105 -6.51 -3.08 -15.96
CA ARG A 105 -7.72 -3.69 -16.53
C ARG A 105 -8.53 -2.72 -17.40
N ASP A 106 -8.18 -1.44 -17.38
CA ASP A 106 -8.73 -0.38 -18.23
C ASP A 106 -7.99 -0.23 -19.59
N GLY A 107 -7.02 -1.11 -19.86
CA GLY A 107 -6.16 -1.06 -21.05
C GLY A 107 -4.83 -0.34 -20.82
N GLY A 108 -4.62 0.24 -19.63
CA GLY A 108 -3.36 0.79 -19.18
C GLY A 108 -2.35 -0.25 -18.67
N PRO A 109 -1.14 0.20 -18.31
CA PRO A 109 -0.15 -0.66 -17.66
C PRO A 109 -0.61 -1.11 -16.26
N ARG A 110 -0.19 -2.31 -15.87
CA ARG A 110 -0.47 -2.84 -14.52
C ARG A 110 0.52 -2.32 -13.49
N HIS A 111 0.03 -1.48 -12.59
CA HIS A 111 0.81 -0.82 -11.55
C HIS A 111 0.90 -1.60 -10.23
N ALA A 112 -0.03 -2.53 -9.95
CA ALA A 112 -0.05 -3.27 -8.69
C ALA A 112 -0.18 -4.79 -8.89
N ASP A 113 0.36 -5.59 -7.96
CA ASP A 113 0.02 -7.01 -7.87
C ASP A 113 -1.38 -7.19 -7.31
N ALA A 114 -1.72 -6.36 -6.31
CA ALA A 114 -3.00 -6.35 -5.62
C ALA A 114 -3.42 -4.94 -5.23
N VAL A 115 -4.72 -4.75 -5.05
CA VAL A 115 -5.29 -3.51 -4.52
C VAL A 115 -6.06 -3.76 -3.21
N ALA A 116 -5.90 -2.86 -2.25
CA ALA A 116 -6.69 -2.79 -1.03
C ALA A 116 -7.70 -1.65 -1.15
N LEU A 117 -8.97 -2.00 -1.30
CA LEU A 117 -10.09 -1.07 -1.40
C LEU A 117 -10.60 -0.71 0.00
N GLY A 118 -11.13 0.50 0.13
CA GLY A 118 -11.66 1.00 1.40
C GLY A 118 -10.55 1.17 2.46
N GLU A 119 -10.92 0.91 3.72
CA GLU A 119 -9.98 0.94 4.84
C GLU A 119 -9.34 -0.43 5.02
N ALA A 120 -8.01 -0.46 5.02
CA ALA A 120 -7.26 -1.71 5.01
C ALA A 120 -7.15 -2.39 6.38
N ASP A 121 -7.69 -1.79 7.44
CA ASP A 121 -7.59 -2.26 8.83
C ASP A 121 -7.90 -3.76 8.97
N GLU A 122 -9.03 -4.21 8.42
CA GLU A 122 -9.49 -5.59 8.51
C GLU A 122 -8.89 -6.50 7.42
N THR A 123 -8.45 -5.92 6.31
CA THR A 123 -7.92 -6.70 5.17
C THR A 123 -6.40 -6.87 5.22
N TRP A 124 -5.68 -6.02 5.94
CA TRP A 124 -4.22 -5.96 5.91
C TRP A 124 -3.55 -7.24 6.40
N ALA A 125 -4.01 -7.81 7.51
CA ALA A 125 -3.48 -9.08 7.99
C ALA A 125 -3.63 -10.19 6.92
N ASN A 126 -4.78 -10.27 6.27
CA ASN A 126 -5.03 -11.23 5.19
C ASN A 126 -4.12 -10.99 3.97
N ILE A 127 -3.90 -9.72 3.58
CA ILE A 127 -2.97 -9.35 2.51
C ILE A 127 -1.56 -9.84 2.83
N VAL A 128 -1.08 -9.59 4.04
CA VAL A 128 0.27 -9.98 4.48
C VAL A 128 0.43 -11.50 4.47
N GLU A 129 -0.54 -12.22 5.01
CA GLU A 129 -0.54 -13.68 5.07
C GLU A 129 -0.61 -14.33 3.67
N ASP A 130 -1.48 -13.83 2.80
CA ASP A 130 -1.59 -14.31 1.42
C ASP A 130 -0.29 -14.02 0.65
N ALA A 131 0.31 -12.84 0.82
CA ALA A 131 1.61 -12.51 0.23
C ALA A 131 2.73 -13.45 0.74
N ALA A 132 2.73 -13.78 2.03
CA ALA A 132 3.71 -14.68 2.63
C ALA A 132 3.64 -16.10 2.08
N ARG A 133 2.42 -16.57 1.75
CA ARG A 133 2.17 -17.88 1.13
C ARG A 133 2.30 -17.88 -0.40
N GLY A 134 2.46 -16.71 -1.03
CA GLY A 134 2.48 -16.57 -2.49
C GLY A 134 1.08 -16.68 -3.13
N GLU A 135 0.03 -16.44 -2.35
CA GLU A 135 -1.39 -16.58 -2.72
C GLU A 135 -2.10 -15.22 -2.80
N LEU A 136 -1.35 -14.15 -3.04
CA LEU A 136 -1.87 -12.78 -3.08
C LEU A 136 -3.00 -12.64 -4.12
N LYS A 137 -4.17 -12.20 -3.66
CA LYS A 137 -5.34 -11.92 -4.51
C LYS A 137 -5.18 -10.57 -5.19
N GLU A 138 -5.84 -10.38 -6.33
CA GLU A 138 -5.76 -9.09 -7.02
C GLU A 138 -6.54 -7.98 -6.33
N ILE A 139 -7.63 -8.31 -5.63
CA ILE A 139 -8.50 -7.34 -4.93
C ILE A 139 -8.77 -7.83 -3.51
N TYR A 140 -8.54 -6.94 -2.55
CA TYR A 140 -9.00 -7.05 -1.18
C TYR A 140 -9.96 -5.90 -0.92
N GLN A 141 -11.19 -6.21 -0.50
CA GLN A 141 -12.26 -5.23 -0.32
C GLN A 141 -12.96 -5.45 1.01
N PRO A 142 -13.54 -4.41 1.62
CA PRO A 142 -14.29 -4.54 2.86
C PRO A 142 -15.55 -5.36 2.64
N GLU A 143 -16.09 -5.89 3.74
CA GLU A 143 -17.46 -6.40 3.73
C GLU A 143 -18.45 -5.27 3.44
N VAL A 144 -19.56 -5.60 2.79
CA VAL A 144 -20.65 -4.66 2.56
C VAL A 144 -21.81 -4.88 3.53
N ASP A 145 -22.47 -3.82 3.95
CA ASP A 145 -23.71 -3.88 4.72
C ASP A 145 -24.91 -4.28 3.83
N GLU A 146 -26.09 -4.42 4.44
CA GLU A 146 -27.32 -4.79 3.73
C GLU A 146 -27.73 -3.77 2.65
N LYS A 147 -27.19 -2.55 2.71
CA LYS A 147 -27.44 -1.46 1.76
C LYS A 147 -26.36 -1.37 0.68
N GLY A 148 -25.36 -2.26 0.71
CA GLY A 148 -24.24 -2.28 -0.23
C GLY A 148 -23.14 -1.26 0.08
N ASN A 149 -23.12 -0.64 1.26
CA ASN A 149 -22.03 0.24 1.66
C ASN A 149 -20.91 -0.55 2.32
N ASP A 150 -19.67 -0.11 2.14
CA ASP A 150 -18.53 -0.63 2.89
C ASP A 150 -18.82 -0.55 4.41
N LYS A 151 -18.71 -1.69 5.09
CA LYS A 151 -18.65 -1.71 6.54
C LYS A 151 -17.34 -1.05 6.96
N LYS A 152 -17.46 0.00 7.77
CA LYS A 152 -16.30 0.69 8.33
C LYS A 152 -15.73 -0.10 9.50
N PRO A 153 -14.39 -0.22 9.60
CA PRO A 153 -13.73 -0.79 10.77
C PRO A 153 -14.22 -0.11 12.05
N SER A 154 -14.31 -0.89 13.12
CA SER A 154 -14.60 -0.33 14.45
C SER A 154 -13.44 0.55 14.92
N LEU A 155 -13.75 1.75 15.43
CA LEU A 155 -12.76 2.57 16.13
C LEU A 155 -12.52 2.09 17.57
N GLN A 156 -13.17 1.02 18.02
CA GLN A 156 -13.02 0.48 19.38
C GLN A 156 -12.94 -1.07 19.39
N PRO A 157 -11.87 -1.65 19.96
CA PRO A 157 -10.65 -1.00 20.42
C PRO A 157 -9.76 -0.55 19.25
N TYR A 158 -9.26 0.69 19.26
CA TYR A 158 -8.27 1.13 18.27
C TYR A 158 -6.86 0.71 18.70
N PRO A 159 -6.00 0.20 17.81
CA PRO A 159 -4.67 -0.23 18.18
C PRO A 159 -3.83 0.93 18.72
N HIS A 160 -2.93 0.61 19.65
CA HIS A 160 -1.95 1.57 20.13
C HIS A 160 -0.91 1.84 19.04
N ILE A 161 -0.89 3.07 18.52
CA ILE A 161 0.09 3.51 17.54
C ILE A 161 1.33 4.04 18.29
N PRO A 162 2.52 3.46 18.07
CA PRO A 162 3.76 3.88 18.74
C PRO A 162 4.29 5.24 18.29
#